data_AF-A0AAV7FUN4-F1
#
_entry.id   AF-A0AAV7FUN4-F1
#
_cell.length_a   1.000
_cell.length_b   1.000
_cell.length_c   1.000
_cell.angle_alpha   90.00
_cell.angle_beta   90.00
_cell.angle_gamma   90.00
#
_symmetry.space_group_name_H-M   'P 1'
#
loop_
_entity.id
_entity.type
_entity.pdbx_description
1 polymer ?
#
loop_
_entity_poly.entity_id
_entity_poly.type
_entity_poly.pdbx_seq_one_letter_code
_entity_poly.pdbx_strand_id
1 'polypeptide(L)' 'MPLGISGTFNFMIVFQAEHNILMHPFHMLGVAGVFGGSLFSAMHGSLVTSSFIREPLKTSMLMKVTDYK' A
#
# COMPACT_ATOMS: atom_id res chain seq x y z
N MET A 1 -15.05 -11.58 -14.50
CA MET A 1 -15.38 -10.62 -13.42
C MET A 1 -16.29 -9.54 -13.99
N PRO A 2 -17.37 -9.12 -13.30
CA PRO A 2 -18.24 -8.03 -13.73
C PRO A 2 -17.59 -6.64 -13.48
N LEU A 3 -17.87 -5.64 -14.33
CA LEU A 3 -17.24 -4.32 -14.28
C LEU A 3 -18.02 -3.31 -13.41
N GLY A 4 -18.06 -3.54 -12.09
CA GLY A 4 -18.65 -2.61 -11.13
C GLY A 4 -18.45 -3.04 -9.69
N ILE A 5 -18.57 -2.11 -8.74
CA ILE A 5 -18.29 -2.37 -7.31
C ILE A 5 -19.11 -3.56 -6.77
N SER A 6 -20.44 -3.53 -6.96
CA SER A 6 -21.30 -4.64 -6.53
C SER A 6 -20.99 -5.95 -7.28
N GLY A 7 -20.56 -5.86 -8.53
CA GLY A 7 -20.17 -7.01 -9.34
C GLY A 7 -18.89 -7.68 -8.84
N THR A 8 -17.91 -6.88 -8.39
CA THR A 8 -16.68 -7.37 -7.76
C THR A 8 -16.99 -8.08 -6.45
N PHE A 9 -17.82 -7.51 -5.58
CA PHE A 9 -18.23 -8.17 -4.33
C PHE A 9 -18.98 -9.49 -4.59
N ASN A 10 -19.91 -9.50 -5.54
CA ASN A 10 -20.62 -10.71 -5.92
C ASN A 10 -19.66 -11.81 -6.41
N PHE A 11 -18.71 -11.45 -7.27
CA PHE A 11 -17.67 -12.37 -7.73
C PHE A 11 -16.84 -12.93 -6.55
N MET A 12 -16.40 -12.08 -5.61
CA MET A 12 -15.61 -12.52 -4.46
C MET A 12 -16.35 -13.54 -3.59
N ILE A 13 -17.64 -13.33 -3.33
CA ILE A 13 -18.45 -14.22 -2.49
C ILE A 13 -18.67 -15.56 -3.19
N VAL A 14 -19.05 -15.55 -4.47
CA VAL A 14 -19.25 -16.79 -5.24
C VAL A 14 -17.94 -17.55 -5.40
N PHE A 15 -16.83 -16.84 -5.66
CA PHE A 15 -15.51 -17.46 -5.80
C PHE A 15 -15.03 -18.09 -4.49
N GLN A 16 -15.33 -17.49 -3.35
CA GLN A 16 -15.07 -18.10 -2.06
C GLN A 16 -15.95 -19.33 -1.83
N ALA A 17 -17.24 -19.29 -2.16
CA ALA A 17 -18.15 -20.41 -1.98
C ALA A 17 -17.76 -21.64 -2.83
N GLU A 18 -17.38 -21.41 -4.09
CA GLU A 18 -17.07 -22.49 -5.04
C GLU A 18 -15.63 -23.00 -4.95
N HIS A 19 -14.67 -22.17 -4.52
CA HIS A 19 -13.24 -22.52 -4.58
C HIS A 19 -12.49 -22.41 -3.25
N ASN A 20 -13.16 -21.98 -2.17
CA ASN A 20 -12.55 -21.79 -0.85
C ASN A 20 -11.20 -21.03 -0.87
N ILE A 21 -11.15 -19.96 -1.66
CA ILE A 21 -9.90 -19.26 -1.97
C ILE A 21 -9.14 -18.77 -0.72
N LEU A 22 -9.84 -18.45 0.37
CA LEU A 22 -9.23 -18.06 1.63
C LEU A 22 -8.25 -19.09 2.20
N MET A 23 -8.44 -20.38 1.92
CA MET A 23 -7.55 -21.45 2.37
C MET A 23 -6.44 -21.77 1.36
N HIS A 24 -6.41 -21.11 0.20
CA HIS A 24 -5.44 -21.39 -0.84
C HIS A 24 -4.09 -20.70 -0.55
N PRO A 25 -2.95 -21.41 -0.63
CA PRO A 25 -1.63 -20.85 -0.29
C PRO A 25 -1.25 -19.64 -1.16
N PHE A 26 -1.55 -19.64 -2.46
CA PHE A 26 -1.31 -18.45 -3.30
C PHE A 26 -2.13 -17.23 -2.88
N HIS A 27 -3.34 -17.42 -2.35
CA HIS A 27 -4.12 -16.29 -1.82
C HIS A 27 -3.46 -15.73 -0.56
N MET A 28 -3.03 -16.60 0.36
CA MET A 28 -2.29 -16.18 1.56
C MET A 28 -0.98 -15.46 1.22
N LEU A 29 -0.23 -15.93 0.23
CA LEU A 29 0.98 -15.26 -0.26
C LEU A 29 0.65 -13.89 -0.86
N GLY A 30 -0.41 -13.78 -1.66
CA GLY A 30 -0.86 -12.50 -2.22
C GLY A 30 -1.26 -11.49 -1.13
N VAL A 31 -2.02 -11.94 -0.12
CA VAL A 31 -2.40 -11.13 1.05
C VAL A 31 -1.14 -10.65 1.79
N ALA A 32 -0.20 -11.54 2.10
CA ALA A 32 1.05 -11.18 2.76
C ALA A 32 1.86 -10.15 1.93
N GLY A 33 1.88 -10.27 0.61
CA GLY A 33 2.52 -9.31 -0.29
C GLY A 33 1.89 -7.92 -0.25
N VAL A 34 0.56 -7.81 -0.32
CA VAL A 34 -0.13 -6.50 -0.27
C VAL A 34 0.05 -5.83 1.10
N PHE A 35 -0.11 -6.57 2.19
CA PHE A 35 0.09 -6.04 3.54
C PHE A 35 1.55 -5.67 3.82
N GLY A 36 2.50 -6.52 3.44
CA GLY A 36 3.93 -6.23 3.58
C GLY A 36 4.37 -5.04 2.74
N GLY A 37 3.90 -4.95 1.49
CA GLY A 37 4.20 -3.85 0.58
C GLY A 37 3.71 -2.50 1.11
N SER A 38 2.46 -2.44 1.60
CA SER A 38 1.92 -1.20 2.19
C SER A 38 2.63 -0.83 3.50
N LEU A 39 2.94 -1.80 4.35
CA LEU A 39 3.69 -1.60 5.59
C LEU A 39 5.10 -1.05 5.29
N PHE A 40 5.84 -1.67 4.37
CA PHE A 40 7.18 -1.21 4.03
C PHE A 40 7.18 0.12 3.29
N SER A 41 6.16 0.40 2.47
CA SER A 41 5.98 1.72 1.85
C SER A 41 5.80 2.81 2.91
N ALA A 42 4.93 2.58 3.90
CA ALA A 42 4.72 3.51 5.01
C ALA A 42 5.97 3.67 5.88
N MET A 43 6.65 2.57 6.21
CA MET A 43 7.90 2.58 6.97
C MET A 43 9.03 3.30 6.24
N HIS A 44 9.19 3.09 4.93
CA HIS A 44 10.20 3.78 4.15
C HIS A 44 9.95 5.28 4.14
N GLY A 45 8.70 5.69 3.88
CA GLY A 45 8.29 7.09 3.94
C GLY A 45 8.59 7.71 5.31
N SER A 46 8.26 7.02 6.40
CA SER A 46 8.49 7.52 7.75
C SER A 46 9.98 7.66 8.08
N LEU A 47 10.82 6.70 7.69
CA LEU A 47 12.27 6.77 7.90
C LEU A 47 12.90 7.92 7.12
N VAL A 48 12.54 8.08 5.85
CA VAL A 48 13.03 9.19 5.01
C VAL A 48 12.59 10.53 5.58
N THR A 49 11.32 10.69 5.95
CA THR A 49 10.82 11.93 6.54
C THR A 49 11.46 12.23 7.89
N SER A 50 11.71 11.21 8.73
CA SER A 50 12.32 11.38 10.05
C SER A 50 13.81 11.76 10.02
N SER A 51 14.49 11.56 8.89
CA SER A 51 15.92 11.83 8.73
C SER A 51 16.23 13.12 7.97
N PHE A 52 15.22 13.95 7.69
CA PHE A 52 15.42 15.22 7.00
C PHE A 52 16.20 16.22 7.88
N ILE A 53 17.34 16.71 7.38
CA ILE A 53 18.17 17.71 8.06
C ILE A 53 17.52 19.09 7.91
N ARG A 54 17.29 19.79 9.02
CA ARG A 54 16.69 21.13 9.03
C ARG A 54 17.66 22.18 8.49
N GLU A 55 17.30 22.85 7.39
CA GLU A 55 17.93 24.11 6.98
C GLU A 55 17.47 25.26 7.91
N PRO A 56 18.37 26.07 8.50
CA PRO A 56 18.03 27.04 9.54
C PRO A 56 17.27 28.29 9.07
N LEU A 57 16.97 28.45 7.78
CA LEU A 57 16.52 29.73 7.20
C LEU A 57 15.10 29.75 6.60
N LYS A 58 14.26 28.73 6.83
CA LYS A 58 12.88 28.75 6.34
C LYS A 58 11.87 28.37 7.42
N THR A 59 11.09 29.35 7.87
CA THR A 59 9.83 29.13 8.61
C THR A 59 8.73 28.71 7.62
N SER A 60 8.96 27.62 6.89
CA SER A 60 8.00 27.04 5.98
C SER A 60 7.98 25.54 6.18
N MET A 61 6.78 24.95 6.21
CA MET A 61 6.52 23.51 6.24
C MET A 61 7.13 22.82 5.01
N LEU A 62 8.45 22.71 4.96
CA LEU A 62 9.14 22.00 3.90
C LEU A 62 9.25 20.52 4.22
N MET A 63 9.06 19.74 3.16
CA MET A 63 10.26 19.17 2.56
C MET A 63 10.57 19.91 1.25
N LYS A 64 11.81 20.41 1.12
CA LYS A 64 12.38 20.86 -0.16
C LYS A 64 12.79 19.60 -0.89
N VAL A 65 12.02 19.19 -1.88
CA VAL A 65 12.40 18.12 -2.79
C VAL A 65 13.45 18.70 -3.73
N THR A 66 14.71 18.32 -3.45
CA THR A 66 15.90 18.42 -4.34
C THR A 66 15.96 19.65 -5.24
N ASP A 67 16.83 20.59 -4.89
CA ASP A 67 17.38 21.57 -5.83
C ASP A 67 18.17 20.79 -6.91
N TYR A 68 17.50 20.44 -8.01
CA TYR A 68 18.17 19.90 -9.19
C TYR A 68 18.93 21.06 -9.85
N LYS A 69 20.26 21.01 -9.80
CA LYS A 69 21.13 21.77 -10.69
C LYS A 69 21.24 21.06 -12.04
#